data_AF-A0A553CKQ6-F1
#
_entry.id   AF-A0A553CKQ6-F1
#
_cell.length_a   1.000
_cell.length_b   1.000
_cell.length_c   1.000
_cell.angle_alpha   90.00
_cell.angle_beta   90.00
_cell.angle_gamma   90.00
#
_symmetry.space_group_name_H-M   'P 1'
#
loop_
_entity.id
_entity.type
_entity.pdbx_description
1 polymer ?
#
loop_
_entity_poly.entity_id
_entity_poly.type
_entity_poly.pdbx_seq_one_letter_code
_entity_poly.pdbx_strand_id
1 'polypeptide(L)'
;MIEEFITFQKFNDQNSASELGDFFKEKKLEYVLEDNSLSFDPTFANNGFGKEFCIKLKKSDFEKGNAFLNEKAEKEIVEIDNDYYLLSFTDKELFELIAASDEWNPFDVSLAERLLKERGKEVTQEEIEKIKTNRIFELSKPEKSQRTYIIIGYITAIFGGFLGIFIGWHLLTFKKTLPNGNRIYVYSNNDRKQGNRILIIGGIFLVIWLLYRFLK
;
A
#
# COMPACT_ATOMS: atom_id res chain seq x y z
N MET A 1 -32.37 -14.00 -9.29
CA MET A 1 -30.92 -13.75 -9.35
C MET A 1 -30.31 -14.44 -8.15
N ILE A 2 -29.27 -15.24 -8.34
CA ILE A 2 -28.56 -15.88 -7.23
C ILE A 2 -27.77 -14.76 -6.55
N GLU A 3 -28.14 -14.40 -5.31
CA GLU A 3 -27.39 -13.39 -4.56
C GLU A 3 -26.00 -13.93 -4.26
N GLU A 4 -24.99 -13.30 -4.83
CA GLU A 4 -23.61 -13.73 -4.69
C GLU A 4 -23.03 -13.20 -3.37
N PHE A 5 -22.44 -14.11 -2.59
CA PHE A 5 -21.70 -13.77 -1.38
C PHE A 5 -20.30 -13.27 -1.78
N ILE A 6 -20.02 -12.02 -1.44
CA ILE A 6 -18.76 -11.33 -1.74
C ILE A 6 -18.03 -11.00 -0.44
N THR A 7 -16.69 -10.99 -0.51
CA THR A 7 -15.82 -10.73 0.64
C THR A 7 -16.08 -9.33 1.18
N PHE A 8 -16.50 -9.29 2.44
CA PHE A 8 -16.77 -8.09 3.21
C PHE A 8 -15.53 -7.66 3.99
N GLN A 9 -14.88 -8.59 4.71
CA GLN A 9 -13.67 -8.31 5.49
C GLN A 9 -12.77 -9.55 5.58
N LYS A 10 -11.45 -9.31 5.68
CA LYS A 10 -10.41 -10.32 5.78
C LYS A 10 -9.67 -10.23 7.12
N PHE A 11 -9.27 -11.38 7.63
CA PHE A 11 -8.58 -11.53 8.91
C PHE A 11 -7.38 -12.48 8.73
N ASN A 12 -6.33 -12.23 9.49
CA ASN A 12 -5.15 -13.09 9.56
C ASN A 12 -5.25 -14.16 10.67
N ASP A 13 -6.30 -14.10 11.49
CA ASP A 13 -6.61 -15.06 12.53
C ASP A 13 -8.10 -15.46 12.50
N GLN A 14 -8.37 -16.69 12.95
CA GLN A 14 -9.72 -17.27 12.91
C GLN A 14 -10.65 -16.68 13.97
N ASN A 15 -10.10 -16.24 15.10
CA ASN A 15 -10.90 -15.76 16.23
C ASN A 15 -11.58 -14.44 15.87
N SER A 16 -10.83 -13.47 15.35
CA SER A 16 -11.36 -12.18 14.88
C SER A 16 -12.44 -12.36 13.80
N ALA A 17 -12.23 -13.30 12.87
CA ALA A 17 -13.23 -13.61 11.86
C ALA A 17 -14.50 -14.21 12.48
N SER A 18 -14.36 -15.13 13.44
CA SER A 18 -15.48 -15.75 14.14
C SER A 18 -16.26 -14.73 14.97
N GLU A 19 -15.59 -13.82 15.68
CA GLU A 19 -16.20 -12.77 16.47
C GLU A 19 -17.07 -11.85 15.61
N LEU A 20 -16.59 -11.45 14.43
CA LEU A 20 -17.39 -10.67 13.49
C LEU A 20 -18.58 -11.47 12.94
N GLY A 21 -18.37 -12.75 12.65
CA GLY A 21 -19.44 -13.65 12.23
C GLY A 21 -20.54 -13.80 13.28
N ASP A 22 -20.18 -13.97 14.55
CA ASP A 22 -21.12 -14.08 15.66
C ASP A 22 -21.90 -12.76 15.85
N PHE A 23 -21.24 -11.61 15.72
CA PHE A 23 -21.92 -10.31 15.73
C PHE A 23 -22.96 -10.19 14.61
N PHE A 24 -22.63 -10.62 13.38
CA PHE A 24 -23.60 -10.64 12.28
C PHE A 24 -24.74 -11.63 12.53
N LYS A 25 -24.45 -12.78 13.13
CA LYS A 25 -25.46 -13.76 13.55
C LYS A 25 -26.45 -13.18 14.56
N GLU A 26 -25.97 -12.46 15.57
CA GLU A 26 -26.80 -11.78 16.57
C GLU A 26 -27.72 -10.74 15.94
N LYS A 27 -27.21 -9.97 14.98
CA LYS A 27 -27.97 -8.98 14.20
C LYS A 27 -28.86 -9.61 13.11
N LYS A 28 -28.93 -10.95 13.04
CA LYS A 28 -29.68 -11.74 12.04
C LYS A 28 -29.29 -11.42 10.60
N LEU A 29 -28.02 -11.11 10.38
CA LEU A 29 -27.43 -10.90 9.06
C LEU A 29 -26.82 -12.22 8.57
N GLU A 30 -27.14 -12.62 7.34
CA GLU A 30 -26.62 -13.85 6.76
C GLU A 30 -25.19 -13.64 6.28
N TYR A 31 -24.26 -14.48 6.75
CA TYR A 31 -22.84 -14.39 6.42
C TYR A 31 -22.25 -15.77 6.12
N VAL A 32 -21.11 -15.78 5.41
CA VAL A 32 -20.30 -16.96 5.16
C VAL A 32 -18.88 -16.68 5.64
N LEU A 33 -18.36 -17.53 6.52
CA LEU A 33 -16.95 -17.52 6.91
C LEU A 33 -16.20 -18.52 6.02
N GLU A 34 -15.21 -18.04 5.29
CA GLU A 34 -14.37 -18.85 4.40
C GLU A 34 -12.92 -18.81 4.88
N ASP A 35 -12.32 -19.98 5.06
CA ASP A 35 -10.88 -20.10 5.29
C ASP A 35 -10.18 -20.17 3.93
N ASN A 36 -9.51 -19.08 3.58
CA ASN A 36 -8.74 -18.91 2.35
C ASN A 36 -7.23 -19.01 2.62
N SER A 37 -6.84 -19.65 3.73
CA SER A 37 -5.44 -19.83 4.09
C SER A 37 -4.70 -20.64 3.03
N LEU A 38 -3.51 -20.18 2.65
CA LEU A 38 -2.64 -20.84 1.69
C LEU A 38 -2.12 -22.15 2.31
N SER A 39 -2.66 -23.28 1.85
CA SER A 39 -2.34 -24.62 2.36
C SER A 39 -1.13 -25.27 1.68
N PHE A 40 -0.24 -24.49 1.08
CA PHE A 40 0.91 -25.02 0.34
C PHE A 40 2.22 -24.50 0.93
N ASP A 41 2.87 -25.40 1.68
CA ASP A 41 4.27 -25.43 2.08
C ASP A 41 4.47 -25.49 3.63
N PRO A 42 4.89 -26.65 4.18
CA PRO A 42 5.13 -26.83 5.62
C PRO A 42 6.24 -25.92 6.16
N THR A 43 7.03 -25.28 5.30
CA THR A 43 8.05 -24.28 5.70
C THR A 43 7.43 -22.95 6.16
N PHE A 44 6.19 -22.64 5.75
CA PHE A 44 5.46 -21.42 6.13
C PHE A 44 4.49 -21.62 7.30
N ALA A 45 4.22 -22.87 7.69
CA ALA A 45 3.26 -23.22 8.73
C ALA A 45 3.55 -22.59 10.11
N ASN A 46 4.82 -22.24 10.38
CA ASN A 46 5.24 -21.74 11.68
C ASN A 46 5.25 -20.21 11.80
N ASN A 47 4.99 -19.46 10.72
CA ASN A 47 5.26 -18.01 10.67
C ASN A 47 4.00 -17.15 10.52
N GLY A 48 2.79 -17.73 10.50
CA GLY A 48 1.53 -17.00 10.29
C GLY A 48 1.36 -16.41 8.88
N PHE A 49 2.36 -16.56 8.01
CA PHE A 49 2.33 -16.13 6.63
C PHE A 49 1.34 -17.00 5.85
N GLY A 50 0.31 -16.38 5.26
CA GLY A 50 -0.67 -17.07 4.43
C GLY A 50 -1.93 -17.56 5.15
N LYS A 51 -2.15 -17.21 6.43
CA LYS A 51 -3.48 -17.38 7.06
C LYS A 51 -4.40 -16.25 6.61
N GLU A 52 -5.53 -16.58 5.99
CA GLU A 52 -6.51 -15.60 5.50
C GLU A 52 -7.93 -16.14 5.72
N PHE A 53 -8.67 -15.57 6.67
CA PHE A 53 -10.07 -15.87 6.93
C PHE A 53 -10.93 -14.73 6.40
N CYS A 54 -11.97 -15.03 5.63
CA CYS A 54 -12.83 -14.05 4.99
C CYS A 54 -14.25 -14.17 5.51
N ILE A 55 -14.85 -13.04 5.95
CA ILE A 55 -16.29 -12.93 6.12
C ILE A 55 -16.88 -12.41 4.81
N LYS A 56 -17.84 -13.14 4.27
CA LYS A 56 -18.58 -12.80 3.05
C LYS A 56 -20.03 -12.49 3.39
N LEU A 57 -20.60 -11.48 2.74
CA LEU A 57 -22.00 -11.07 2.85
C LEU A 57 -22.65 -11.03 1.47
N LYS A 58 -23.99 -11.03 1.44
CA LYS A 58 -24.74 -10.72 0.23
C LYS A 58 -24.51 -9.27 -0.15
N LYS A 59 -24.32 -8.99 -1.45
CA LYS A 59 -24.13 -7.62 -1.95
C LYS A 59 -25.21 -6.62 -1.50
N SER A 60 -26.45 -7.07 -1.39
CA SER A 60 -27.61 -6.28 -0.91
C SER A 60 -27.50 -5.88 0.57
N ASP A 61 -26.69 -6.59 1.35
CA ASP A 61 -26.58 -6.43 2.79
C ASP A 61 -25.28 -5.73 3.23
N PHE A 62 -24.42 -5.30 2.29
CA PHE A 62 -23.19 -4.56 2.60
C PHE A 62 -23.46 -3.23 3.32
N GLU A 63 -24.47 -2.48 2.90
CA GLU A 63 -24.85 -1.22 3.57
C GLU A 63 -25.31 -1.48 5.01
N LYS A 64 -26.06 -2.57 5.24
CA LYS A 64 -26.48 -2.97 6.59
C LYS A 64 -25.32 -3.48 7.43
N GLY A 65 -24.41 -4.26 6.84
CA GLY A 65 -23.20 -4.75 7.50
C GLY A 65 -22.31 -3.60 7.95
N ASN A 66 -22.09 -2.60 7.09
CA ASN A 66 -21.37 -1.38 7.44
C ASN A 66 -22.10 -0.53 8.48
N ALA A 67 -23.43 -0.40 8.38
CA ALA A 67 -24.22 0.31 9.39
C ALA A 67 -24.18 -0.37 10.76
N PHE A 68 -24.20 -1.71 10.82
CA PHE A 68 -24.06 -2.46 12.06
C PHE A 68 -22.63 -2.40 12.60
N LEU A 69 -21.62 -2.41 11.74
CA LEU A 69 -20.25 -2.16 12.15
C LEU A 69 -20.07 -0.74 12.68
N ASN A 70 -20.69 0.26 12.07
CA ASN A 70 -20.66 1.64 12.55
C ASN A 70 -21.46 1.79 13.85
N GLU A 71 -22.60 1.12 14.02
CA GLU A 71 -23.38 1.10 15.27
C GLU A 71 -22.61 0.37 16.39
N LYS A 72 -21.94 -0.74 16.05
CA LYS A 72 -21.02 -1.46 16.94
C LYS A 72 -19.86 -0.56 17.31
N ALA A 73 -19.23 0.09 16.33
CA ALA A 73 -18.14 1.03 16.55
C ALA A 73 -18.58 2.25 17.34
N GLU A 74 -19.79 2.79 17.15
CA GLU A 74 -20.33 3.92 17.94
C GLU A 74 -20.67 3.53 19.38
N LYS A 75 -21.10 2.29 19.61
CA LYS A 75 -21.32 1.73 20.96
C LYS A 75 -20.00 1.34 21.65
N GLU A 76 -19.08 0.72 20.92
CA GLU A 76 -17.71 0.42 21.34
C GLU A 76 -16.83 1.68 21.38
N ILE A 77 -17.24 2.80 20.80
CA ILE A 77 -16.57 4.10 20.94
C ILE A 77 -16.69 4.64 22.37
N VAL A 78 -17.70 4.21 23.12
CA VAL A 78 -17.84 4.48 24.56
C VAL A 78 -16.92 3.56 25.39
N GLU A 79 -16.49 2.44 24.79
CA GLU A 79 -15.57 1.44 25.36
C GLU A 79 -14.44 1.16 24.35
N ILE A 80 -13.70 2.19 23.92
CA ILE A 80 -12.47 1.93 23.16
C ILE A 80 -11.62 1.11 24.13
N ASP A 81 -11.26 -0.12 23.75
CA ASP A 81 -10.33 -0.91 24.54
C ASP A 81 -9.13 -0.01 24.83
N ASN A 82 -8.79 0.19 26.10
CA ASN A 82 -7.78 1.19 26.49
C ASN A 82 -6.42 0.93 25.80
N ASP A 83 -6.27 -0.25 25.20
CA ASP A 83 -5.12 -0.74 24.48
C ASP A 83 -5.18 -0.50 22.95
N TYR A 84 -6.21 0.18 22.40
CA TYR A 84 -6.24 0.53 20.98
C TYR A 84 -5.03 1.41 20.62
N TYR A 85 -4.22 0.98 19.67
CA TYR A 85 -2.89 1.57 19.43
C TYR A 85 -2.93 3.08 19.14
N LEU A 86 -3.97 3.62 18.49
CA LEU A 86 -4.09 5.07 18.26
C LEU A 86 -4.29 5.89 19.53
N LEU A 87 -4.75 5.28 20.63
CA LEU A 87 -4.81 5.96 21.93
C LEU A 87 -3.41 6.27 22.46
N SER A 88 -2.43 5.42 22.17
CA SER A 88 -1.02 5.62 22.54
C SER A 88 -0.29 6.66 21.67
N PHE A 89 -0.90 7.07 20.55
CA PHE A 89 -0.27 8.02 19.64
C PHE A 89 -0.24 9.42 20.25
N THR A 90 0.89 10.08 20.08
CA THR A 90 1.08 11.50 20.35
C THR A 90 0.28 12.34 19.35
N ASP A 91 0.01 13.59 19.70
CA ASP A 91 -0.70 14.49 18.79
C ASP A 91 0.02 14.61 17.44
N LYS A 92 1.36 14.63 17.47
CA LYS A 92 2.18 14.69 16.25
C LYS A 92 1.95 13.47 15.36
N GLU A 93 1.88 12.27 15.94
CA GLU A 93 1.63 11.03 15.20
C GLU A 93 0.21 10.98 14.63
N LEU A 94 -0.79 11.50 15.37
CA LEU A 94 -2.16 11.63 14.84
C LEU A 94 -2.22 12.63 13.67
N PHE A 95 -1.49 13.74 13.75
CA PHE A 95 -1.35 14.68 12.62
C PHE A 95 -0.65 14.03 11.41
N GLU A 96 0.40 13.24 11.64
CA GLU A 96 1.11 12.51 10.59
C GLU A 96 0.23 11.43 9.93
N LEU A 97 -0.59 10.75 10.72
CA LEU A 97 -1.58 9.78 10.24
C LEU A 97 -2.60 10.44 9.32
N ILE A 98 -3.20 11.55 9.75
CA ILE A 98 -4.16 12.33 8.95
C ILE A 98 -3.48 12.85 7.67
N ALA A 99 -2.23 13.30 7.78
CA ALA A 99 -1.42 13.70 6.62
C ALA A 99 -1.24 12.57 5.62
N ALA A 100 -1.05 11.35 6.13
CA ALA A 100 -0.86 10.11 5.39
C ALA A 100 -2.18 9.36 5.15
N SER A 101 -3.34 10.02 5.08
CA SER A 101 -4.64 9.34 5.00
C SER A 101 -4.78 8.33 3.84
N ASP A 102 -3.91 8.40 2.84
CA ASP A 102 -3.80 7.44 1.74
C ASP A 102 -3.14 6.09 2.12
N GLU A 103 -2.39 6.06 3.21
CA GLU A 103 -1.68 4.89 3.75
C GLU A 103 -2.41 4.22 4.92
N TRP A 104 -3.46 4.86 5.44
CA TRP A 104 -4.21 4.40 6.63
C TRP A 104 -5.66 4.02 6.31
N ASN A 105 -6.24 3.17 7.15
CA ASN A 105 -7.65 2.82 7.07
C ASN A 105 -8.52 4.08 7.34
N PRO A 106 -9.59 4.34 6.56
CA PRO A 106 -10.55 5.40 6.86
C PRO A 106 -11.02 5.47 8.33
N PHE A 107 -11.21 4.33 9.00
CA PHE A 107 -11.55 4.30 10.42
C PHE A 107 -10.49 4.96 11.30
N ASP A 108 -9.21 4.65 11.06
CA ASP A 108 -8.09 5.20 11.83
C ASP A 108 -7.95 6.71 11.63
N VAL A 109 -8.22 7.18 10.40
CA VAL A 109 -8.20 8.60 10.08
C VAL A 109 -9.31 9.33 10.84
N SER A 110 -10.54 8.81 10.83
CA SER A 110 -11.66 9.38 11.59
C SER A 110 -11.44 9.33 13.09
N LEU A 111 -10.83 8.26 13.60
CA LEU A 111 -10.47 8.14 15.01
C LEU A 111 -9.38 9.15 15.40
N ALA A 112 -8.37 9.34 14.56
CA ALA A 112 -7.31 10.32 14.79
C ALA A 112 -7.85 11.76 14.80
N GLU A 113 -8.74 12.12 13.88
CA GLU A 113 -9.42 13.43 13.85
C GLU A 113 -10.19 13.67 15.15
N ARG A 114 -10.92 12.66 15.62
CA ARG A 114 -11.66 12.74 16.87
C ARG A 114 -10.75 12.85 18.09
N LEU A 115 -9.69 12.05 18.18
CA LEU A 115 -8.74 12.09 19.30
C LEU A 115 -8.05 13.44 19.40
N LEU A 116 -7.69 14.05 18.26
CA LEU A 116 -7.14 15.40 18.24
C LEU A 116 -8.16 16.45 18.72
N LYS A 117 -9.43 16.31 18.32
CA LYS A 117 -10.52 17.17 18.78
C LYS A 117 -10.76 17.05 20.28
N GLU A 118 -10.77 15.84 20.83
CA GLU A 118 -10.90 15.58 22.27
C GLU A 118 -9.71 16.17 23.07
N ARG A 119 -8.51 16.20 22.47
CA ARG A 119 -7.30 16.82 23.04
C ARG A 119 -7.24 18.35 22.84
N GLY A 120 -8.30 18.98 22.34
CA GLY A 120 -8.39 20.43 22.12
C GLY A 120 -7.53 20.94 20.95
N LYS A 121 -7.06 20.03 20.09
CA LYS A 121 -6.28 20.33 18.88
C LYS A 121 -7.15 20.12 17.65
N GLU A 122 -8.17 20.95 17.52
CA GLU A 122 -9.08 20.88 16.38
C GLU A 122 -8.33 21.18 15.09
N VAL A 123 -8.29 20.22 14.17
CA VAL A 123 -7.71 20.40 12.84
C VAL A 123 -8.82 20.84 11.92
N THR A 124 -8.72 22.04 11.40
CA THR A 124 -9.71 22.51 10.42
C THR A 124 -9.55 21.76 9.10
N GLN A 125 -10.64 21.59 8.36
CA GLN A 125 -10.61 20.95 7.04
C GLN A 125 -9.59 21.63 6.09
N GLU A 126 -9.44 22.94 6.21
CA GLU A 126 -8.45 23.73 5.44
C GLU A 126 -7.01 23.35 5.79
N GLU A 127 -6.71 23.07 7.07
CA GLU A 127 -5.40 22.61 7.49
C GLU A 127 -5.10 21.19 7.00
N ILE A 128 -6.10 20.31 7.03
CA ILE A 128 -5.98 18.94 6.47
C ILE A 128 -5.65 19.00 4.98
N GLU A 129 -6.37 19.81 4.22
CA GLU A 129 -6.13 19.98 2.78
C GLU A 129 -4.74 20.57 2.50
N LYS A 130 -4.31 21.55 3.29
CA LYS A 130 -2.96 22.14 3.20
C LYS A 130 -1.87 21.10 3.49
N ILE A 131 -2.06 20.27 4.52
CA ILE A 131 -1.15 19.19 4.88
C ILE A 131 -1.05 18.15 3.75
N LYS A 132 -2.20 17.72 3.21
CA LYS A 132 -2.26 16.78 2.07
C LYS A 132 -1.57 17.35 0.83
N THR A 133 -1.81 18.62 0.53
CA THR A 133 -1.18 19.31 -0.61
C THR A 133 0.33 19.40 -0.44
N ASN A 134 0.81 19.74 0.75
CA ASN A 134 2.24 19.76 1.07
C ASN A 134 2.86 18.37 0.95
N ARG A 135 2.16 17.31 1.41
CA ARG A 135 2.62 15.92 1.25
C ARG A 135 2.75 15.54 -0.23
N ILE A 136 1.76 15.86 -1.05
CA ILE A 136 1.82 15.63 -2.50
C ILE A 136 3.02 16.38 -3.11
N PHE A 137 3.25 17.64 -2.71
CA PHE A 137 4.39 18.42 -3.18
C PHE A 137 5.73 17.78 -2.79
N GLU A 138 5.90 17.35 -1.54
CA GLU A 138 7.11 16.67 -1.09
C GLU A 138 7.31 15.31 -1.81
N LEU A 139 6.25 14.50 -1.92
CA LEU A 139 6.29 13.23 -2.66
C LEU A 139 6.52 13.43 -4.15
N SER A 140 6.18 14.59 -4.71
CA SER A 140 6.41 14.90 -6.11
C SER A 140 7.88 15.12 -6.46
N LYS A 141 8.74 15.36 -5.45
CA LYS A 141 10.16 15.59 -5.69
C LYS A 141 10.83 14.31 -6.23
N PRO A 142 11.77 14.45 -7.19
CA PRO A 142 12.59 13.33 -7.63
C PRO A 142 13.38 12.75 -6.47
N GLU A 143 13.62 11.45 -6.50
CA GLU A 143 14.50 10.80 -5.53
C GLU A 143 15.94 11.28 -5.67
N LYS A 144 16.73 11.06 -4.61
CA LYS A 144 18.17 11.34 -4.64
C LYS A 144 18.82 10.56 -5.80
N SER A 145 19.71 11.24 -6.52
CA SER A 145 20.41 10.67 -7.67
C SER A 145 21.10 9.35 -7.31
N GLN A 146 20.74 8.29 -8.03
CA GLN A 146 21.26 6.94 -7.83
C GLN A 146 22.61 6.74 -8.54
N ARG A 147 23.61 7.56 -8.17
CA ARG A 147 24.95 7.58 -8.82
C ARG A 147 25.59 6.19 -8.87
N THR A 148 25.47 5.40 -7.81
CA THR A 148 26.01 4.03 -7.75
C THR A 148 25.38 3.12 -8.82
N TYR A 149 24.06 3.15 -8.98
CA TYR A 149 23.35 2.37 -10.00
C TYR A 149 23.71 2.83 -11.41
N ILE A 150 23.92 4.14 -11.62
CA ILE A 150 24.39 4.68 -12.90
C ILE A 150 25.77 4.12 -13.24
N ILE A 151 26.71 4.11 -12.29
CA ILE A 151 28.07 3.56 -12.47
C ILE A 151 28.01 2.06 -12.81
N ILE A 152 27.26 1.28 -12.02
CA ILE A 152 27.07 -0.15 -12.27
C ILE A 152 26.43 -0.39 -13.63
N GLY A 153 25.46 0.43 -14.01
CA GLY A 153 24.80 0.38 -15.32
C GLY A 153 25.78 0.56 -16.47
N TYR A 154 26.70 1.54 -16.39
CA TYR A 154 27.74 1.72 -17.41
C TYR A 154 28.72 0.55 -17.48
N ILE A 155 29.17 0.03 -16.33
CA ILE A 155 30.09 -1.12 -16.29
C ILE A 155 29.41 -2.33 -16.95
N THR A 156 28.20 -2.67 -16.50
CA THR A 156 27.47 -3.84 -17.02
C THR A 156 27.06 -3.71 -18.49
N ALA A 157 26.79 -2.49 -18.97
CA ALA A 157 26.51 -2.23 -20.38
C ALA A 157 27.71 -2.51 -21.30
N ILE A 158 28.94 -2.18 -20.88
CA ILE A 158 30.16 -2.40 -21.67
C ILE A 158 30.54 -3.88 -21.69
N PHE A 159 30.47 -4.56 -20.54
CA PHE A 159 30.85 -5.97 -20.41
C PHE A 159 29.79 -6.96 -20.94
N GLY A 160 28.81 -6.48 -21.71
CA GLY A 160 27.89 -7.33 -22.47
C GLY A 160 26.71 -7.91 -21.68
N GLY A 161 26.40 -7.36 -20.50
CA GLY A 161 25.28 -7.83 -19.70
C GLY A 161 23.95 -7.18 -20.09
N PHE A 162 22.89 -7.99 -20.22
CA PHE A 162 21.49 -7.50 -20.33
C PHE A 162 21.09 -6.62 -19.13
N LEU A 163 21.79 -6.78 -18.00
CA LEU A 163 21.66 -5.96 -16.80
C LEU A 163 21.88 -4.47 -17.07
N GLY A 164 22.84 -4.09 -17.91
CA GLY A 164 23.08 -2.67 -18.23
C GLY A 164 21.89 -2.05 -18.95
N ILE A 165 21.33 -2.76 -19.93
CA ILE A 165 20.12 -2.34 -20.67
C ILE A 165 18.93 -2.22 -19.73
N PHE A 166 18.73 -3.21 -18.84
CA PHE A 166 17.67 -3.17 -17.85
C PHE A 166 17.80 -1.97 -16.90
N ILE A 167 18.99 -1.71 -16.37
CA ILE A 167 19.25 -0.55 -15.50
C ILE A 167 19.00 0.76 -16.24
N GLY A 168 19.47 0.87 -17.49
CA GLY A 168 19.24 2.05 -18.32
C GLY A 168 17.76 2.31 -18.61
N TRP A 169 17.01 1.25 -18.93
CA TRP A 169 15.55 1.32 -19.13
C TRP A 169 14.82 1.71 -17.85
N HIS A 170 15.13 1.06 -16.74
CA HIS A 170 14.56 1.35 -15.43
C HIS A 170 14.77 2.83 -15.04
N LEU A 171 16.01 3.33 -15.13
CA LEU A 171 16.33 4.73 -14.86
C LEU A 171 15.57 5.70 -15.78
N LEU A 172 15.29 5.33 -17.02
CA LEU A 172 14.62 6.19 -17.99
C LEU A 172 13.10 6.26 -17.82
N THR A 173 12.45 5.14 -17.51
CA THR A 173 10.99 4.99 -17.58
C THR A 173 10.29 4.82 -16.23
N PHE A 174 11.00 4.54 -15.15
CA PHE A 174 10.37 4.26 -13.86
C PHE A 174 9.60 5.47 -13.32
N LYS A 175 8.34 5.22 -12.98
CA LYS A 175 7.39 6.21 -12.46
C LYS A 175 6.79 5.70 -11.16
N LYS A 176 6.62 6.61 -10.19
CA LYS A 176 5.83 6.36 -8.98
C LYS A 176 4.45 6.97 -9.13
N THR A 177 3.48 6.34 -8.49
CA THR A 177 2.11 6.86 -8.40
C THR A 177 2.02 7.70 -7.14
N LEU A 178 1.54 8.93 -7.26
CA LEU A 178 1.26 9.82 -6.14
C LEU A 178 -0.11 9.48 -5.51
N PRO A 179 -0.37 9.91 -4.26
CA PRO A 179 -1.66 9.68 -3.59
C PRO A 179 -2.88 10.25 -4.33
N ASN A 180 -2.67 11.23 -5.20
CA ASN A 180 -3.69 11.81 -6.08
C ASN A 180 -3.87 11.04 -7.41
N GLY A 181 -3.23 9.88 -7.57
CA GLY A 181 -3.30 9.05 -8.78
C GLY A 181 -2.36 9.48 -9.92
N ASN A 182 -1.70 10.64 -9.81
CA ASN A 182 -0.78 11.09 -10.85
C ASN A 182 0.51 10.25 -10.87
N ARG A 183 0.96 9.87 -12.06
CA ARG A 183 2.23 9.13 -12.23
C ARG A 183 3.36 10.07 -12.64
N ILE A 184 4.35 10.20 -11.79
CA ILE A 184 5.53 11.04 -12.05
C ILE A 184 6.80 10.20 -12.12
N TYR A 185 7.82 10.70 -12.83
CA TYR A 185 9.11 10.01 -12.88
C TYR A 185 9.80 10.06 -11.52
N VAL A 186 10.32 8.90 -11.09
CA VAL A 186 11.05 8.78 -9.82
C VAL A 186 12.40 9.49 -9.92
N TYR A 187 13.08 9.28 -11.04
CA TYR A 187 14.44 9.77 -11.27
C TYR A 187 14.44 11.18 -11.85
N SER A 188 15.48 11.95 -11.49
CA SER A 188 15.68 13.30 -12.02
C SER A 188 15.86 13.29 -13.54
N ASN A 189 15.60 14.42 -14.19
CA ASN A 189 15.83 14.55 -15.63
C ASN A 189 17.29 14.22 -16.02
N ASN A 190 18.25 14.56 -15.15
CA ASN A 190 19.66 14.24 -15.40
C ASN A 190 19.93 12.74 -15.31
N ASP A 191 19.40 12.05 -14.29
CA ASP A 191 19.57 10.59 -14.13
C ASP A 191 18.89 9.83 -15.27
N ARG A 192 17.72 10.28 -15.72
CA ARG A 192 17.03 9.70 -16.88
C ARG A 192 17.84 9.85 -18.17
N LYS A 193 18.52 10.99 -18.36
CA LYS A 193 19.47 11.17 -19.47
C LYS A 193 20.65 10.20 -19.38
N GLN A 194 21.15 9.91 -18.18
CA GLN A 194 22.18 8.88 -17.97
C GLN A 194 21.63 7.48 -18.28
N GLY A 195 20.42 7.15 -17.81
CA GLY A 195 19.73 5.90 -18.14
C GLY A 195 19.61 5.68 -19.65
N ASN A 196 19.22 6.71 -20.40
CA ASN A 196 19.16 6.67 -21.86
C ASN A 196 20.53 6.37 -22.50
N ARG A 197 21.61 6.98 -22.00
CA ARG A 197 22.98 6.70 -22.49
C ARG A 197 23.41 5.28 -22.20
N ILE A 198 23.14 4.78 -20.99
CA ILE A 198 23.43 3.39 -20.61
C ILE A 198 22.69 2.41 -21.53
N LEU A 199 21.42 2.69 -21.84
CA LEU A 199 20.60 1.87 -22.73
C LEU A 199 21.18 1.81 -24.15
N ILE A 200 21.57 2.96 -24.71
CA ILE A 200 22.21 3.05 -26.04
C ILE A 200 23.54 2.28 -26.06
N ILE A 201 24.42 2.51 -25.08
CA ILE A 201 25.72 1.83 -24.98
C ILE A 201 25.52 0.32 -24.84
N GLY A 202 24.61 -0.11 -23.96
CA GLY A 202 24.30 -1.51 -23.75
C GLY A 202 23.79 -2.18 -25.04
N GLY A 203 22.93 -1.51 -25.80
CA GLY A 203 22.47 -1.99 -27.10
C GLY A 203 23.61 -2.13 -28.13
N ILE A 204 24.50 -1.14 -28.22
CA ILE A 204 25.68 -1.18 -29.11
C ILE A 204 26.59 -2.36 -28.76
N PHE A 205 26.96 -2.49 -27.48
CA PHE A 205 27.84 -3.57 -27.05
C PHE A 205 27.17 -4.94 -27.22
N LEU A 206 25.87 -5.08 -26.93
CA LEU A 206 25.14 -6.33 -27.16
C LEU A 206 25.24 -6.76 -28.63
N VAL A 207 25.07 -5.83 -29.58
CA VAL A 207 25.24 -6.12 -31.02
C VAL A 207 26.68 -6.54 -31.34
N ILE A 208 27.68 -5.83 -30.81
CA ILE A 208 29.11 -6.17 -31.00
C ILE A 208 29.41 -7.59 -30.48
N TRP A 209 28.93 -7.92 -29.28
CA TRP A 209 29.14 -9.24 -28.66
C TRP A 209 28.44 -10.36 -29.44
N LEU A 210 27.23 -10.10 -29.95
CA LEU A 210 26.54 -11.06 -30.82
C LEU A 210 27.31 -11.29 -32.12
N LEU A 211 27.75 -10.22 -32.80
CA LEU A 211 28.55 -10.32 -34.01
C LEU A 211 29.85 -11.10 -33.77
N TYR A 212 30.57 -10.78 -32.68
CA TYR A 212 31.79 -11.50 -32.29
C TYR A 212 31.53 -13.00 -32.08
N ARG A 213 30.39 -13.35 -31.47
CA ARG A 213 29.98 -14.75 -31.26
C ARG A 213 29.62 -15.49 -32.55
N PHE A 214 29.07 -14.80 -33.55
CA PHE A 214 28.73 -15.41 -34.85
C PHE A 214 29.91 -15.49 -35.82
N LEU A 215 30.90 -14.60 -35.69
CA LEU A 215 32.12 -14.56 -36.52
C LEU A 215 33.23 -15.51 -36.04
N LYS A 216 33.10 -16.08 -34.84
CA LYS A 216 34.04 -17.03 -34.23
C LYS A 216 33.42 -18.43 -34.17
#